data_AF-A0A2E5YRP8-F1
#
_entry.id   AF-A0A2E5YRP8-F1
#
_cell.length_a   1.000
_cell.length_b   1.000
_cell.length_c   1.000
_cell.angle_alpha   90.00
_cell.angle_beta   90.00
_cell.angle_gamma   90.00
#
_symmetry.space_group_name_H-M   'P 1'
#
loop_
_entity.id
_entity.type
_entity.pdbx_description
1 polymer ?
#
loop_
_entity_poly.entity_id
_entity_poly.type
_entity_poly.pdbx_seq_one_letter_code
_entity_poly.pdbx_strand_id
1 'polypeptide(L)'
;MDPLNEFYFHAAIYVLGLSWALLALSPIGIGSCCVLAYPLGQAIWVSISIALVLSPIPFTRDVLFGSVASVMLAGTGLSLRTNWRGWDSPRSSPLRSPSTAILFSGLFGASAWLATRFSMTVWTNDSHAVLGIGRSIAHYGEIATTLGPELASRGLFQAILQGMSIFLDTPFLSANPAVLALSATAAFLVLGLRGLAGPGRASTPAVALVVLTTAAISTPYFVIVQYFYLHETYAAGVYLLLAASCFWLAEIERNPAWLPFAFVFALALSWHRVETPLITMIFLAMAIVPSRLPRCILNWGLAIHSSLVLVWLTILHGLRSAGDYHSIRGIKQVLTPQSISLIALGVATATLVIFALQHPRFAGLRTITPKLITGVLCVSLVPAFIWKFDLLSQGLMSTLTNMASLSWGGVWCAFLALGLMSVLLRRPPHSAILSLGPVATLAFILLLATQQHFRVSWADSGNRMLTYLIPTYSFSLLMVYGWELLGIRAEPRADASVEHRHATH
;
A
#
# COMPACT_ATOMS: atom_id res chain seq x y z
N MET A 1 30.92 -4.20 -0.86
CA MET A 1 29.64 -4.01 -1.57
C MET A 1 29.90 -3.12 -2.74
N ASP A 2 29.46 -3.48 -3.94
CA ASP A 2 29.47 -2.53 -5.05
C ASP A 2 28.20 -1.67 -4.99
N PRO A 3 28.27 -0.43 -4.46
CA PRO A 3 27.10 0.45 -4.38
C PRO A 3 26.53 0.80 -5.77
N LEU A 4 27.31 0.55 -6.83
CA LEU A 4 26.91 0.77 -8.21
C LEU A 4 25.83 -0.24 -8.66
N ASN A 5 26.00 -1.53 -8.32
CA ASN A 5 25.04 -2.58 -8.67
C ASN A 5 23.67 -2.33 -8.02
N GLU A 6 23.66 -1.98 -6.73
CA GLU A 6 22.43 -1.66 -6.01
C GLU A 6 21.75 -0.40 -6.56
N PHE A 7 22.55 0.62 -6.92
CA PHE A 7 22.03 1.83 -7.55
C PHE A 7 21.35 1.53 -8.89
N TYR A 8 22.01 0.78 -9.78
CA TYR A 8 21.44 0.39 -11.07
C TYR A 8 20.20 -0.48 -10.92
N PHE A 9 20.15 -1.35 -9.91
CA PHE A 9 18.96 -2.12 -9.60
C PHE A 9 17.77 -1.23 -9.24
N HIS A 10 17.95 -0.24 -8.35
CA HIS A 10 16.89 0.70 -7.99
C HIS A 10 16.49 1.62 -9.16
N ALA A 11 17.44 2.03 -9.99
CA ALA A 11 17.16 2.77 -11.21
C ALA A 11 16.34 1.92 -12.20
N ALA A 12 16.68 0.63 -12.38
CA ALA A 12 15.92 -0.28 -13.23
C ALA A 12 14.49 -0.48 -12.73
N ILE A 13 14.28 -0.63 -11.42
CA ILE A 13 12.95 -0.66 -10.81
C ILE A 13 12.16 0.62 -11.12
N TYR A 14 12.78 1.79 -10.95
CA TYR A 14 12.12 3.06 -11.25
C TYR A 14 11.73 3.16 -12.73
N VAL A 15 12.63 2.81 -13.66
CA VAL A 15 12.36 2.84 -15.10
C VAL A 15 11.25 1.84 -15.48
N LEU A 16 11.25 0.64 -14.90
CA LEU A 16 10.19 -0.34 -15.07
C LEU A 16 8.84 0.23 -14.65
N GLY A 17 8.74 0.84 -13.48
CA GLY A 17 7.47 1.42 -13.05
C GLY A 17 7.09 2.66 -13.85
N LEU A 18 8.06 3.48 -14.26
CA LEU A 18 7.81 4.65 -15.10
C LEU A 18 7.23 4.25 -16.46
N SER A 19 7.76 3.21 -17.10
CA SER A 19 7.26 2.77 -18.41
C SER A 19 5.78 2.39 -18.38
N TRP A 20 5.32 1.78 -17.29
CA TRP A 20 3.91 1.46 -17.06
C TRP A 20 3.10 2.67 -16.59
N ALA A 21 3.65 3.51 -15.72
CA ALA A 21 2.96 4.71 -15.24
C ALA A 21 2.65 5.69 -16.38
N LEU A 22 3.52 5.76 -17.39
CA LEU A 22 3.34 6.61 -18.57
C LEU A 22 2.13 6.22 -19.44
N LEU A 23 1.58 5.01 -19.32
CA LEU A 23 0.32 4.65 -19.99
C LEU A 23 -0.83 5.58 -19.57
N ALA A 24 -0.79 6.09 -18.33
CA ALA A 24 -1.75 7.03 -17.80
C ALA A 24 -1.25 8.49 -17.83
N LEU A 25 -0.25 8.81 -18.64
CA LEU A 25 0.36 10.15 -18.71
C LEU A 25 -0.66 11.25 -18.98
N SER A 26 -1.47 11.11 -20.03
CA SER A 26 -2.49 12.10 -20.40
C SER A 26 -3.49 12.39 -19.25
N PRO A 27 -4.12 11.37 -18.63
CA PRO A 27 -5.08 11.60 -17.56
C PRO A 27 -4.44 12.05 -16.22
N ILE A 28 -3.26 11.53 -15.87
CA ILE A 28 -2.68 11.67 -14.53
C ILE A 28 -1.56 12.71 -14.48
N GLY A 29 -0.84 12.95 -15.56
CA GLY A 29 0.26 13.92 -15.63
C GLY A 29 1.60 13.36 -15.13
N ILE A 30 2.68 13.87 -15.72
CA ILE A 30 4.02 13.29 -15.60
C ILE A 30 4.57 13.29 -14.18
N GLY A 31 4.32 14.34 -13.39
CA GLY A 31 4.81 14.42 -12.01
C GLY A 31 4.28 13.29 -11.14
N SER A 32 2.98 12.97 -11.27
CA SER A 32 2.37 11.83 -10.59
C SER A 32 2.92 10.49 -11.10
N CYS A 33 3.14 10.35 -12.41
CA CYS A 33 3.79 9.15 -12.97
C CYS A 33 5.20 8.93 -12.38
N CYS A 34 6.01 10.00 -12.28
CA CYS A 34 7.38 9.92 -11.76
C CYS A 34 7.42 9.52 -10.27
N VAL A 35 6.60 10.13 -9.40
CA VAL A 35 6.64 9.79 -7.96
C VAL A 35 6.05 8.41 -7.65
N LEU A 36 5.17 7.89 -8.49
CA LEU A 36 4.61 6.55 -8.37
C LEU A 36 5.48 5.48 -9.04
N ALA A 37 6.46 5.87 -9.85
CA ALA A 37 7.24 4.94 -10.66
C ALA A 37 8.00 3.92 -9.81
N TYR A 38 8.72 4.33 -8.76
CA TYR A 38 9.47 3.37 -7.94
C TYR A 38 8.58 2.32 -7.23
N PRO A 39 7.55 2.68 -6.45
CA PRO A 39 6.71 1.68 -5.79
C PRO A 39 5.92 0.82 -6.79
N LEU A 40 5.53 1.38 -7.94
CA LEU A 40 4.90 0.61 -9.02
C LEU A 40 5.87 -0.40 -9.62
N GLY A 41 7.10 0.03 -9.89
CA GLY A 41 8.18 -0.82 -10.37
C GLY A 41 8.50 -1.95 -9.42
N GLN A 42 8.57 -1.68 -8.10
CA GLN A 42 8.76 -2.71 -7.08
C GLN A 42 7.61 -3.72 -7.11
N ALA A 43 6.36 -3.25 -7.19
CA ALA A 43 5.20 -4.13 -7.26
C ALA A 43 5.25 -5.03 -8.50
N ILE A 44 5.53 -4.47 -9.68
CA ILE A 44 5.64 -5.24 -10.94
C ILE A 44 6.81 -6.23 -10.87
N TRP A 45 7.98 -5.79 -10.39
CA TRP A 45 9.16 -6.63 -10.23
C TRP A 45 8.87 -7.85 -9.36
N VAL A 46 8.30 -7.62 -8.18
CA VAL A 46 7.94 -8.68 -7.24
C VAL A 46 6.86 -9.58 -7.84
N SER A 47 5.86 -9.03 -8.56
CA SER A 47 4.83 -9.81 -9.25
C SER A 47 5.45 -10.82 -10.22
N ILE A 48 6.36 -10.35 -11.08
CA ILE A 48 7.06 -11.18 -12.07
C ILE A 48 7.88 -12.25 -11.36
N SER A 49 8.60 -11.85 -10.31
CA SER A 49 9.44 -12.78 -9.54
C SER A 49 8.61 -13.87 -8.86
N ILE A 50 7.46 -13.52 -8.25
CA ILE A 50 6.50 -14.48 -7.70
C ILE A 50 6.01 -15.42 -8.80
N ALA A 51 5.60 -14.88 -9.96
CA ALA A 51 5.11 -15.70 -11.06
C ALA A 51 6.18 -16.70 -11.56
N LEU A 52 7.43 -16.27 -11.67
CA LEU A 52 8.54 -17.14 -12.09
C LEU A 52 8.82 -18.23 -11.06
N VAL A 53 8.94 -17.87 -9.79
CA VAL A 53 9.20 -18.80 -8.68
C VAL A 53 8.09 -19.86 -8.54
N LEU A 54 6.86 -19.52 -8.90
CA LEU A 54 5.71 -20.42 -8.87
C LEU A 54 5.50 -21.20 -10.18
N SER A 55 6.26 -20.88 -11.22
CA SER A 55 6.18 -21.52 -12.52
C SER A 55 7.23 -22.63 -12.65
N PRO A 56 7.09 -23.56 -13.60
CA PRO A 56 8.14 -24.53 -13.91
C PRO A 56 9.36 -23.89 -14.62
N ILE A 57 9.35 -22.57 -14.87
CA ILE A 57 10.45 -21.86 -15.53
C ILE A 57 11.57 -21.64 -14.50
N PRO A 58 12.83 -21.97 -14.82
CA PRO A 58 13.95 -21.77 -13.90
C PRO A 58 14.07 -20.31 -13.42
N PHE A 59 14.04 -20.09 -12.11
CA PHE A 59 14.24 -18.76 -11.52
C PHE A 59 15.74 -18.42 -11.45
N THR A 60 16.33 -18.16 -12.61
CA THR A 60 17.73 -17.74 -12.75
C THR A 60 17.85 -16.24 -13.02
N ARG A 61 19.08 -15.73 -12.86
CA ARG A 61 19.42 -14.33 -13.16
C ARG A 61 18.91 -13.89 -14.55
N ASP A 62 19.24 -14.67 -15.58
CA ASP A 62 18.96 -14.30 -16.97
C ASP A 62 17.48 -14.35 -17.28
N VAL A 63 16.77 -15.35 -16.77
CA VAL A 63 15.31 -15.49 -16.95
C VAL A 63 14.58 -14.33 -16.28
N LEU A 64 14.96 -13.97 -15.05
CA LEU A 64 14.33 -12.88 -14.33
C LEU A 64 14.58 -11.54 -15.03
N PHE A 65 15.84 -11.20 -15.29
CA PHE A 65 16.18 -9.93 -15.95
C PHE A 65 15.61 -9.86 -17.36
N GLY A 66 15.61 -10.96 -18.11
CA GLY A 66 14.97 -11.06 -19.43
C GLY A 66 13.47 -10.81 -19.36
N SER A 67 12.76 -11.45 -18.43
CA SER A 67 11.32 -11.27 -18.22
C SER A 67 10.97 -9.84 -17.84
N VAL A 68 11.73 -9.24 -16.92
CA VAL A 68 11.54 -7.84 -16.54
C VAL A 68 11.81 -6.90 -17.71
N ALA A 69 12.89 -7.13 -18.47
CA ALA A 69 13.21 -6.33 -19.65
C ALA A 69 12.09 -6.41 -20.71
N SER A 70 11.54 -7.61 -20.96
CA SER A 70 10.40 -7.78 -21.85
C SER A 70 9.16 -7.01 -21.40
N VAL A 71 8.82 -7.08 -20.10
CA VAL A 71 7.70 -6.33 -19.53
C VAL A 71 7.94 -4.81 -19.57
N MET A 72 9.17 -4.37 -19.35
CA MET A 72 9.56 -2.97 -19.46
C MET A 72 9.43 -2.47 -20.90
N LEU A 73 9.94 -3.21 -21.89
CA LEU A 73 9.85 -2.88 -23.30
C LEU A 73 8.38 -2.85 -23.79
N ALA A 74 7.56 -3.80 -23.34
CA ALA A 74 6.13 -3.81 -23.62
C ALA A 74 5.43 -2.57 -23.06
N GLY A 75 5.70 -2.22 -21.79
CA GLY A 75 5.19 -1.00 -21.16
C GLY A 75 5.60 0.25 -21.92
N THR A 76 6.88 0.37 -22.29
CA THR A 76 7.40 1.48 -23.09
C THR A 76 6.73 1.56 -24.46
N GLY A 77 6.65 0.46 -25.21
CA GLY A 77 6.02 0.43 -26.53
C GLY A 77 4.53 0.81 -26.49
N LEU A 78 3.80 0.32 -25.48
CA LEU A 78 2.41 0.69 -25.26
C LEU A 78 2.26 2.16 -24.85
N SER A 79 3.16 2.68 -24.01
CA SER A 79 3.15 4.08 -23.57
C SER A 79 3.41 5.03 -24.73
N LEU A 80 4.38 4.71 -25.60
CA LEU A 80 4.64 5.45 -26.83
C LEU A 80 3.43 5.41 -27.74
N ARG A 81 2.84 4.24 -27.99
CA ARG A 81 1.65 4.12 -28.86
C ARG A 81 0.45 4.92 -28.35
N THR A 82 0.18 4.88 -27.04
CA THR A 82 -1.01 5.50 -26.44
C THR A 82 -0.84 6.99 -26.21
N ASN A 83 0.36 7.44 -25.89
CA ASN A 83 0.62 8.82 -25.46
C ASN A 83 1.54 9.60 -26.40
N TRP A 84 1.90 9.10 -27.59
CA TRP A 84 2.75 9.83 -28.55
C TRP A 84 2.30 11.29 -28.76
N ARG A 85 0.98 11.51 -28.84
CA ARG A 85 0.38 12.85 -29.04
C ARG A 85 0.14 13.63 -27.74
N GLY A 86 0.20 12.97 -26.58
CA GLY A 86 -0.08 13.57 -25.28
C GLY A 86 1.04 14.48 -24.77
N TRP A 87 2.24 14.38 -25.35
CA TRP A 87 3.40 15.20 -25.00
C TRP A 87 3.29 16.65 -25.52
N ASP A 88 2.47 16.88 -26.55
CA ASP A 88 2.34 18.17 -27.24
C ASP A 88 1.18 19.05 -26.71
N SER A 89 0.44 18.61 -25.69
CA SER A 89 -0.74 19.34 -25.20
C SER A 89 -0.37 20.65 -24.46
N PRO A 90 -1.09 21.77 -24.68
CA PRO A 90 -0.77 23.08 -24.09
C PRO A 90 -0.69 23.07 -22.56
N ARG A 91 0.39 23.67 -22.07
CA ARG A 91 0.97 23.55 -20.73
C ARG A 91 0.31 24.48 -19.71
N SER A 92 -0.76 24.05 -19.04
CA SER A 92 -1.37 24.85 -17.95
C SER A 92 -0.91 24.47 -16.54
N SER A 93 -0.48 23.22 -16.31
CA SER A 93 -0.04 22.72 -15.00
C SER A 93 1.47 22.41 -14.97
N PRO A 94 2.22 22.89 -13.95
CA PRO A 94 3.64 22.60 -13.79
C PRO A 94 3.91 21.10 -13.59
N LEU A 95 2.96 20.33 -13.05
CA LEU A 95 3.05 18.88 -12.89
C LEU A 95 2.99 18.10 -14.22
N ARG A 96 2.75 18.78 -15.34
CA ARG A 96 2.73 18.20 -16.70
C ARG A 96 3.95 18.60 -17.54
N SER A 97 4.88 19.38 -17.02
CA SER A 97 6.06 19.81 -17.79
C SER A 97 7.15 18.72 -17.85
N PRO A 98 7.88 18.61 -18.97
CA PRO A 98 9.08 17.76 -19.05
C PRO A 98 10.13 18.09 -17.99
N SER A 99 10.25 19.37 -17.60
CA SER A 99 11.15 19.80 -16.53
C SER A 99 10.82 19.15 -15.19
N THR A 100 9.55 18.93 -14.89
CA THR A 100 9.11 18.22 -13.67
C THR A 100 9.49 16.75 -13.72
N ALA A 101 9.45 16.12 -14.90
CA ALA A 101 9.90 14.75 -15.09
C ALA A 101 11.41 14.60 -14.84
N ILE A 102 12.20 15.53 -15.39
CA ILE A 102 13.65 15.60 -15.18
C ILE A 102 13.95 15.83 -13.70
N LEU A 103 13.26 16.77 -13.06
CA LEU A 103 13.43 17.07 -11.65
C LEU A 103 13.14 15.86 -10.77
N PHE A 104 11.96 15.23 -10.90
CA PHE A 104 11.63 14.07 -10.04
C PHE A 104 12.51 12.86 -10.31
N SER A 105 12.84 12.59 -11.59
CA SER A 105 13.74 11.48 -11.92
C SER A 105 15.17 11.75 -11.44
N GLY A 106 15.64 12.99 -11.54
CA GLY A 106 16.94 13.42 -11.02
C GLY A 106 17.00 13.38 -9.50
N LEU A 107 15.96 13.85 -8.80
CA LEU A 107 15.84 13.75 -7.34
C LEU A 107 15.78 12.30 -6.88
N PHE A 108 15.04 11.43 -7.59
CA PHE A 108 15.05 10.00 -7.33
C PHE A 108 16.44 9.40 -7.51
N GLY A 109 17.12 9.69 -8.63
CA GLY A 109 18.47 9.19 -8.91
C GLY A 109 19.48 9.64 -7.86
N ALA A 110 19.48 10.92 -7.49
CA ALA A 110 20.34 11.45 -6.43
C ALA A 110 20.04 10.80 -5.06
N SER A 111 18.76 10.61 -4.73
CA SER A 111 18.32 9.97 -3.50
C SER A 111 18.76 8.51 -3.42
N ALA A 112 18.55 7.74 -4.50
CA ALA A 112 18.96 6.34 -4.59
C ALA A 112 20.49 6.22 -4.51
N TRP A 113 21.22 7.09 -5.21
CA TRP A 113 22.68 7.13 -5.16
C TRP A 113 23.21 7.45 -3.75
N LEU A 114 22.61 8.42 -3.05
CA LEU A 114 22.97 8.71 -1.66
C LEU A 114 22.65 7.53 -0.74
N ALA A 115 21.48 6.91 -0.89
CA ALA A 115 21.06 5.78 -0.09
C ALA A 115 21.98 4.56 -0.24
N THR A 116 22.55 4.31 -1.43
CA THR A 116 23.52 3.20 -1.63
C THR A 116 24.91 3.51 -1.09
N ARG A 117 25.23 4.77 -0.79
CA ARG A 117 26.51 5.17 -0.16
C ARG A 117 26.48 5.04 1.35
N PHE A 118 25.32 5.24 1.96
CA PHE A 118 25.15 5.20 3.41
C PHE A 118 24.28 4.02 3.79
N SER A 119 24.89 2.94 4.29
CA SER A 119 24.15 1.81 4.86
C SER A 119 23.55 2.24 6.21
N MET A 120 22.34 2.79 6.15
CA MET A 120 21.59 3.24 7.33
C MET A 120 20.66 2.15 7.88
N THR A 121 20.68 0.95 7.29
CA THR A 121 19.72 -0.11 7.60
C THR A 121 19.72 -0.50 9.07
N VAL A 122 18.55 -0.48 9.70
CA VAL A 122 18.34 -0.96 11.06
C VAL A 122 18.15 -2.47 11.01
N TRP A 123 18.99 -3.21 11.76
CA TRP A 123 19.03 -4.67 11.78
C TRP A 123 18.34 -5.25 13.00
N THR A 124 17.51 -6.28 12.78
CA THR A 124 16.87 -7.08 13.83
C THR A 124 16.78 -8.54 13.39
N ASN A 125 16.37 -9.43 14.29
CA ASN A 125 16.07 -10.83 13.95
C ASN A 125 15.04 -10.95 12.82
N ASP A 126 14.09 -10.02 12.72
CA ASP A 126 13.11 -10.01 11.63
C ASP A 126 13.75 -9.70 10.28
N SER A 127 14.71 -8.78 10.26
CA SER A 127 15.50 -8.45 9.07
C SER A 127 16.31 -9.66 8.59
N HIS A 128 16.93 -10.39 9.52
CA HIS A 128 17.63 -11.65 9.21
C HIS A 128 16.70 -12.70 8.62
N ALA A 129 15.48 -12.85 9.15
CA ALA A 129 14.52 -13.83 8.64
C ALA A 129 14.05 -13.48 7.22
N VAL A 130 13.70 -12.21 6.96
CA VAL A 130 13.32 -11.74 5.61
C VAL A 130 14.43 -12.03 4.60
N LEU A 131 15.68 -11.74 4.98
CA LEU A 131 16.84 -11.99 4.15
C LEU A 131 17.11 -13.47 3.91
N GLY A 132 17.04 -14.29 4.97
CA GLY A 132 17.24 -15.73 4.87
C GLY A 132 16.25 -16.38 3.93
N ILE A 133 14.96 -16.04 4.06
CA ILE A 133 13.89 -16.52 3.16
C ILE A 133 14.16 -16.09 1.73
N GLY A 134 14.44 -14.79 1.51
CA GLY A 134 14.69 -14.25 0.18
C GLY A 134 15.87 -14.89 -0.52
N ARG A 135 17.00 -15.02 0.18
CA ARG A 135 18.21 -15.65 -0.35
C ARG A 135 18.00 -17.14 -0.61
N SER A 136 17.25 -17.85 0.25
CA SER A 136 16.90 -19.25 0.01
C SER A 136 16.11 -19.41 -1.29
N ILE A 137 15.06 -18.58 -1.49
CA ILE A 137 14.25 -18.64 -2.71
C ILE A 137 15.10 -18.33 -3.95
N ALA A 138 15.94 -17.29 -3.90
CA ALA A 138 16.78 -16.92 -5.04
C ALA A 138 17.90 -17.94 -5.33
N HIS A 139 18.41 -18.63 -4.32
CA HIS A 139 19.47 -19.63 -4.49
C HIS A 139 18.93 -20.95 -5.08
N TYR A 140 17.80 -21.44 -4.57
CA TYR A 140 17.21 -22.71 -5.04
C TYR A 140 16.28 -22.54 -6.23
N GLY A 141 15.80 -21.32 -6.49
CA GLY A 141 14.88 -21.03 -7.58
C GLY A 141 13.42 -21.46 -7.32
N GLU A 142 13.12 -21.92 -6.11
CA GLU A 142 11.81 -22.44 -5.70
C GLU A 142 11.50 -22.09 -4.23
N ILE A 143 10.23 -22.25 -3.84
CA ILE A 143 9.82 -22.10 -2.44
C ILE A 143 9.86 -23.47 -1.76
N ALA A 144 10.92 -23.72 -0.98
CA ALA A 144 11.02 -24.92 -0.17
C ALA A 144 9.84 -25.01 0.82
N THR A 145 9.27 -26.21 1.00
CA THR A 145 8.17 -26.47 1.95
C THR A 145 8.51 -26.09 3.39
N THR A 146 9.80 -26.18 3.74
CA THR A 146 10.33 -25.76 5.05
C THR A 146 10.15 -24.27 5.34
N LEU A 147 10.01 -23.42 4.31
CA LEU A 147 9.79 -21.97 4.45
C LEU A 147 8.32 -21.60 4.71
N GLY A 148 7.38 -22.53 4.53
CA GLY A 148 5.94 -22.32 4.71
C GLY A 148 5.55 -21.60 6.02
N PRO A 149 6.06 -22.00 7.21
CA PRO A 149 5.73 -21.33 8.47
C PRO A 149 6.19 -19.86 8.52
N GLU A 150 7.39 -19.57 8.02
CA GLU A 150 7.93 -18.21 8.03
C GLU A 150 7.17 -17.31 7.04
N LEU A 151 6.91 -17.82 5.83
CA LEU A 151 6.11 -17.13 4.81
C LEU A 151 4.68 -16.85 5.27
N ALA A 152 4.10 -17.76 6.05
CA ALA A 152 2.80 -17.52 6.67
C ALA A 152 2.83 -16.34 7.67
N SER A 153 3.99 -15.94 8.18
CA SER A 153 4.09 -14.80 9.11
C SER A 153 4.62 -13.50 8.49
N ARG A 154 5.33 -13.59 7.36
CA ARG A 154 6.15 -12.51 6.78
C ARG A 154 5.82 -12.14 5.33
N GLY A 155 4.96 -12.91 4.66
CA GLY A 155 4.66 -12.72 3.25
C GLY A 155 5.87 -12.89 2.32
N LEU A 156 5.66 -12.63 1.03
CA LEU A 156 6.69 -12.83 -0.01
C LEU A 156 7.36 -11.54 -0.45
N PHE A 157 6.70 -10.39 -0.31
CA PHE A 157 7.10 -9.18 -1.01
C PHE A 157 8.53 -8.74 -0.69
N GLN A 158 8.83 -8.53 0.60
CA GLN A 158 10.15 -8.09 1.02
C GLN A 158 11.21 -9.19 0.87
N ALA A 159 10.84 -10.45 1.08
CA ALA A 159 11.75 -11.58 0.94
C ALA A 159 12.25 -11.70 -0.51
N ILE A 160 11.34 -11.73 -1.49
CA ILE A 160 11.71 -11.79 -2.91
C ILE A 160 12.56 -10.60 -3.33
N LEU A 161 12.18 -9.40 -2.90
CA LEU A 161 12.92 -8.19 -3.23
C LEU A 161 14.37 -8.28 -2.69
N GLN A 162 14.53 -8.70 -1.44
CA GLN A 162 15.86 -8.90 -0.83
C GLN A 162 16.64 -10.10 -1.40
N GLY A 163 15.95 -11.10 -1.94
CA GLY A 163 16.56 -12.22 -2.66
C GLY A 163 17.38 -11.78 -3.87
N MET A 164 17.09 -10.61 -4.44
CA MET A 164 17.86 -10.02 -5.54
C MET A 164 19.33 -9.76 -5.21
N SER A 165 19.65 -9.67 -3.92
CA SER A 165 21.03 -9.59 -3.47
C SER A 165 21.89 -10.76 -3.97
N ILE A 166 21.32 -11.96 -4.16
CA ILE A 166 22.02 -13.11 -4.76
C ILE A 166 22.41 -12.84 -6.22
N PHE A 167 21.50 -12.31 -7.04
CA PHE A 167 21.76 -12.06 -8.47
C PHE A 167 22.64 -10.84 -8.71
N LEU A 168 22.67 -9.89 -7.77
CA LEU A 168 23.49 -8.67 -7.82
C LEU A 168 24.86 -8.83 -7.17
N ASP A 169 25.15 -10.02 -6.60
CA ASP A 169 26.35 -10.31 -5.81
C ASP A 169 26.56 -9.29 -4.68
N THR A 170 25.47 -8.99 -3.96
CA THR A 170 25.49 -8.15 -2.77
C THR A 170 25.04 -8.94 -1.53
N PRO A 171 25.46 -8.53 -0.31
CA PRO A 171 25.01 -9.21 0.90
C PRO A 171 23.51 -9.05 1.15
N PHE A 172 22.96 -7.85 0.86
CA PHE A 172 21.55 -7.50 0.94
C PHE A 172 21.31 -6.16 0.23
N LEU A 173 20.04 -5.77 0.05
CA LEU A 173 19.68 -4.45 -0.49
C LEU A 173 19.49 -3.45 0.66
N SER A 174 20.59 -2.80 1.03
CA SER A 174 20.68 -1.86 2.15
C SER A 174 19.91 -0.55 1.94
N ALA A 175 19.88 -0.06 0.70
CA ALA A 175 19.23 1.19 0.33
C ALA A 175 17.71 1.05 0.20
N ASN A 176 17.20 -0.18 0.02
CA ASN A 176 15.80 -0.42 -0.33
C ASN A 176 14.77 0.25 0.60
N PRO A 177 14.86 0.14 1.95
CA PRO A 177 13.91 0.83 2.84
C PRO A 177 13.95 2.35 2.66
N ALA A 178 15.15 2.93 2.56
CA ALA A 178 15.35 4.36 2.44
C ALA A 178 14.83 4.91 1.10
N VAL A 179 15.11 4.22 -0.01
CA VAL A 179 14.60 4.62 -1.33
C VAL A 179 13.07 4.54 -1.37
N LEU A 180 12.47 3.50 -0.77
CA LEU A 180 11.01 3.40 -0.68
C LEU A 180 10.42 4.53 0.17
N ALA A 181 11.04 4.87 1.31
CA ALA A 181 10.59 5.96 2.17
C ALA A 181 10.67 7.33 1.49
N LEU A 182 11.77 7.61 0.78
CA LEU A 182 11.93 8.85 0.01
C LEU A 182 10.91 8.93 -1.14
N SER A 183 10.69 7.83 -1.85
CA SER A 183 9.66 7.76 -2.89
C SER A 183 8.25 7.92 -2.32
N ALA A 184 7.96 7.32 -1.16
CA ALA A 184 6.67 7.46 -0.49
C ALA A 184 6.43 8.90 -0.01
N THR A 185 7.48 9.58 0.47
CA THR A 185 7.44 11.00 0.86
C THR A 185 7.16 11.89 -0.35
N ALA A 186 7.83 11.65 -1.48
CA ALA A 186 7.57 12.36 -2.74
C ALA A 186 6.14 12.12 -3.24
N ALA A 187 5.67 10.88 -3.18
CA ALA A 187 4.29 10.53 -3.52
C ALA A 187 3.28 11.21 -2.59
N PHE A 188 3.52 11.22 -1.28
CA PHE A 188 2.67 11.91 -0.31
C PHE A 188 2.55 13.41 -0.63
N LEU A 189 3.67 14.09 -0.91
CA LEU A 189 3.70 15.49 -1.32
C LEU A 189 2.87 15.73 -2.58
N VAL A 190 3.14 14.98 -3.66
CA VAL A 190 2.49 15.21 -4.95
C VAL A 190 1.01 14.84 -4.91
N LEU A 191 0.65 13.71 -4.30
CA LEU A 191 -0.76 13.29 -4.17
C LEU A 191 -1.52 14.21 -3.20
N GLY A 192 -0.85 14.72 -2.16
CA GLY A 192 -1.43 15.67 -1.21
C GLY A 192 -1.72 17.02 -1.86
N LEU A 193 -0.75 17.56 -2.60
CA LEU A 193 -0.93 18.76 -3.41
C LEU A 193 -2.07 18.58 -4.41
N ARG A 194 -2.12 17.43 -5.09
CA ARG A 194 -3.17 17.11 -6.04
C ARG A 194 -4.54 16.97 -5.36
N GLY A 195 -4.60 16.40 -4.16
CA GLY A 195 -5.81 16.28 -3.37
C GLY A 195 -6.39 17.62 -2.89
N LEU A 196 -5.53 18.60 -2.60
CA LEU A 196 -5.94 19.94 -2.18
C LEU A 196 -6.18 20.91 -3.35
N ALA A 197 -5.39 20.82 -4.41
CA ALA A 197 -5.44 21.76 -5.54
C ALA A 197 -6.16 21.22 -6.79
N GLY A 198 -6.50 19.93 -6.81
CA GLY A 198 -6.93 19.23 -8.01
C GLY A 198 -5.84 19.17 -9.09
N PRO A 199 -6.20 19.02 -10.38
CA PRO A 199 -5.25 19.02 -11.49
C PRO A 199 -4.67 20.42 -11.82
N GLY A 200 -5.17 21.48 -11.17
CA GLY A 200 -4.78 22.86 -11.40
C GLY A 200 -3.46 23.28 -10.72
N ARG A 201 -3.20 24.58 -10.68
CA ARG A 201 -2.06 25.13 -9.92
C ARG A 201 -2.40 25.16 -8.44
N ALA A 202 -1.50 24.65 -7.61
CA ALA A 202 -1.64 24.71 -6.15
C ALA A 202 -1.45 26.14 -5.64
N SER A 203 -2.31 26.55 -4.71
CA SER A 203 -2.14 27.80 -3.97
C SER A 203 -0.96 27.69 -3.01
N THR A 204 -0.28 28.82 -2.72
CA THR A 204 0.82 28.85 -1.74
C THR A 204 0.44 28.25 -0.39
N PRO A 205 -0.76 28.52 0.17
CA PRO A 205 -1.20 27.88 1.42
C PRO A 205 -1.33 26.35 1.31
N ALA A 206 -1.83 25.82 0.19
CA ALA A 206 -1.90 24.37 -0.02
C ALA A 206 -0.50 23.75 -0.06
N VAL A 207 0.45 24.41 -0.74
CA VAL A 207 1.85 23.94 -0.78
C VAL A 207 2.47 23.95 0.61
N ALA A 208 2.34 25.06 1.34
CA ALA A 208 2.85 25.18 2.69
C ALA A 208 2.28 24.10 3.61
N LEU A 209 0.97 23.87 3.57
CA LEU A 209 0.31 22.87 4.40
C LEU A 209 0.80 21.44 4.09
N VAL A 210 0.91 21.07 2.81
CA VAL A 210 1.36 19.73 2.40
C VAL A 210 2.83 19.52 2.78
N VAL A 211 3.69 20.52 2.59
CA VAL A 211 5.11 20.46 2.99
C VAL A 211 5.25 20.33 4.50
N LEU A 212 4.56 21.18 5.28
CA LEU A 212 4.61 21.15 6.74
C LEU A 212 4.07 19.83 7.29
N THR A 213 2.98 19.32 6.73
CA THR A 213 2.40 18.05 7.15
C THR A 213 3.35 16.90 6.82
N THR A 214 3.94 16.89 5.63
CA THR A 214 4.94 15.88 5.26
C THR A 214 6.14 15.92 6.21
N ALA A 215 6.68 17.10 6.50
CA ALA A 215 7.75 17.24 7.48
C ALA A 215 7.34 16.74 8.87
N ALA A 216 6.15 17.11 9.35
CA ALA A 216 5.64 16.70 10.66
C ALA A 216 5.44 15.17 10.77
N ILE A 217 5.12 14.47 9.67
CA ILE A 217 4.97 13.01 9.66
C ILE A 217 6.31 12.29 9.46
N SER A 218 7.25 12.89 8.73
CA SER A 218 8.54 12.28 8.40
C SER A 218 9.64 12.52 9.44
N THR A 219 9.47 13.49 10.35
CA THR A 219 10.45 13.83 11.39
C THR A 219 10.35 13.10 12.73
N PRO A 220 9.22 12.53 13.17
CA PRO A 220 9.18 11.75 14.40
C PRO A 220 10.19 10.61 14.34
N TYR A 221 11.00 10.46 15.39
CA TYR A 221 12.04 9.44 15.50
C TYR A 221 11.55 8.04 15.08
N PHE A 222 10.32 7.72 15.47
CA PHE A 222 9.61 6.50 15.08
C PHE A 222 9.59 6.23 13.57
N VAL A 223 9.19 7.23 12.80
CA VAL A 223 9.03 7.13 11.36
C VAL A 223 10.39 7.06 10.69
N ILE A 224 11.37 7.81 11.22
CA ILE A 224 12.76 7.75 10.76
C ILE A 224 13.33 6.34 10.93
N VAL A 225 13.13 5.69 12.08
CA VAL A 225 13.57 4.30 12.28
C VAL A 225 12.94 3.38 11.23
N GLN A 226 11.64 3.54 10.96
CA GLN A 226 10.93 2.74 9.95
C GLN A 226 11.45 2.96 8.52
N TYR A 227 11.93 4.17 8.20
CA TYR A 227 12.51 4.47 6.88
C TYR A 227 13.76 3.65 6.59
N PHE A 228 14.48 3.25 7.64
CA PHE A 228 15.70 2.48 7.51
C PHE A 228 15.53 1.02 7.98
N TYR A 229 14.35 0.65 8.46
CA TYR A 229 14.12 -0.67 9.00
C TYR A 229 13.77 -1.66 7.91
N LEU A 230 14.59 -2.71 7.75
CA LEU A 230 14.27 -3.81 6.85
C LEU A 230 13.17 -4.69 7.45
N HIS A 231 11.93 -4.35 7.12
CA HIS A 231 10.72 -4.99 7.62
C HIS A 231 9.52 -4.79 6.68
N GLU A 232 8.50 -5.65 6.75
CA GLU A 232 7.34 -5.56 5.85
C GLU A 232 6.37 -4.42 6.20
N THR A 233 6.42 -3.93 7.44
CA THR A 233 5.33 -3.14 8.02
C THR A 233 5.21 -1.75 7.43
N TYR A 234 6.32 -1.02 7.35
CA TYR A 234 6.33 0.31 6.75
C TYR A 234 5.96 0.25 5.27
N ALA A 235 6.52 -0.71 4.53
CA ALA A 235 6.22 -0.91 3.12
C ALA A 235 4.73 -1.22 2.88
N ALA A 236 4.12 -2.09 3.70
CA ALA A 236 2.68 -2.33 3.67
C ALA A 236 1.88 -1.04 3.88
N GLY A 237 2.27 -0.20 4.86
CA GLY A 237 1.65 1.11 5.08
C GLY A 237 1.77 2.06 3.88
N VAL A 238 2.92 2.06 3.19
CA VAL A 238 3.12 2.82 1.95
C VAL A 238 2.16 2.34 0.86
N TYR A 239 2.06 1.03 0.62
CA TYR A 239 1.15 0.49 -0.40
C TYR A 239 -0.33 0.70 -0.06
N LEU A 240 -0.71 0.66 1.22
CA LEU A 240 -2.06 1.01 1.66
C LEU A 240 -2.37 2.49 1.39
N LEU A 241 -1.45 3.40 1.69
CA LEU A 241 -1.58 4.83 1.36
C LEU A 241 -1.73 5.02 -0.15
N LEU A 242 -0.85 4.44 -0.96
CA LEU A 242 -0.87 4.63 -2.40
C LEU A 242 -2.15 4.06 -3.02
N ALA A 243 -2.60 2.88 -2.57
CA ALA A 243 -3.88 2.32 -2.99
C ALA A 243 -5.06 3.24 -2.62
N ALA A 244 -5.10 3.74 -1.38
CA ALA A 244 -6.14 4.64 -0.89
C ALA A 244 -6.18 5.96 -1.65
N SER A 245 -5.03 6.61 -1.82
CA SER A 245 -4.92 7.89 -2.48
C SER A 245 -5.23 7.80 -3.97
N CYS A 246 -4.74 6.77 -4.67
CA CYS A 246 -5.07 6.57 -6.08
C CYS A 246 -6.57 6.28 -6.27
N PHE A 247 -7.18 5.44 -5.44
CA PHE A 247 -8.63 5.19 -5.53
C PHE A 247 -9.44 6.45 -5.26
N TRP A 248 -9.09 7.20 -4.21
CA TRP A 248 -9.77 8.45 -3.86
C TRP A 248 -9.63 9.52 -4.93
N LEU A 249 -8.44 9.67 -5.55
CA LEU A 249 -8.23 10.54 -6.70
C LEU A 249 -9.04 10.10 -7.93
N ALA A 250 -9.21 8.79 -8.14
CA ALA A 250 -10.09 8.28 -9.20
C ALA A 250 -11.52 8.80 -9.04
N GLU A 251 -12.05 8.77 -7.81
CA GLU A 251 -13.40 9.26 -7.49
C GLU A 251 -13.51 10.78 -7.62
N ILE A 252 -12.61 11.54 -6.98
CA ILE A 252 -12.68 13.01 -6.97
C ILE A 252 -12.49 13.59 -8.37
N GLU A 253 -11.54 13.06 -9.13
CA GLU A 253 -11.27 13.53 -10.50
C GLU A 253 -12.22 12.90 -11.53
N ARG A 254 -13.09 11.96 -11.12
CA ARG A 254 -13.90 11.11 -12.00
C ARG A 254 -13.07 10.48 -13.13
N ASN A 255 -11.85 10.08 -12.80
CA ASN A 255 -10.85 9.64 -13.77
C ASN A 255 -10.42 8.19 -13.49
N PRO A 256 -10.93 7.20 -14.25
CA PRO A 256 -10.66 5.79 -13.98
C PRO A 256 -9.20 5.37 -14.25
N ALA A 257 -8.37 6.24 -14.86
CA ALA A 257 -6.97 5.94 -15.13
C ALA A 257 -6.14 5.70 -13.85
N TRP A 258 -6.62 6.17 -12.69
CA TRP A 258 -6.02 5.93 -11.39
C TRP A 258 -6.26 4.51 -10.84
N LEU A 259 -7.32 3.83 -11.30
CA LEU A 259 -7.74 2.52 -10.76
C LEU A 259 -6.69 1.42 -10.96
N PRO A 260 -6.01 1.29 -12.12
CA PRO A 260 -4.92 0.31 -12.28
C PRO A 260 -3.84 0.44 -11.20
N PHE A 261 -3.42 1.68 -10.87
CA PHE A 261 -2.46 1.92 -9.79
C PHE A 261 -3.02 1.46 -8.44
N ALA A 262 -4.26 1.82 -8.14
CA ALA A 262 -4.91 1.42 -6.89
C ALA A 262 -4.95 -0.10 -6.73
N PHE A 263 -5.31 -0.85 -7.78
CA PHE A 263 -5.35 -2.32 -7.73
C PHE A 263 -3.96 -2.96 -7.67
N VAL A 264 -2.95 -2.43 -8.37
CA VAL A 264 -1.58 -2.94 -8.29
C VAL A 264 -0.99 -2.70 -6.90
N PHE A 265 -1.22 -1.52 -6.30
CA PHE A 265 -0.78 -1.24 -4.93
C PHE A 265 -1.54 -2.07 -3.88
N ALA A 266 -2.85 -2.30 -4.09
CA ALA A 266 -3.64 -3.21 -3.26
C ALA A 266 -3.14 -4.67 -3.36
N LEU A 267 -2.69 -5.10 -4.55
CA LEU A 267 -2.09 -6.42 -4.73
C LEU A 267 -0.74 -6.52 -4.02
N ALA A 268 0.14 -5.51 -4.17
CA ALA A 268 1.41 -5.44 -3.46
C ALA A 268 1.22 -5.48 -1.94
N LEU A 269 0.24 -4.73 -1.41
CA LEU A 269 -0.16 -4.79 0.00
C LEU A 269 -0.48 -6.23 0.44
N SER A 270 -1.28 -6.95 -0.35
CA SER A 270 -1.66 -8.35 -0.04
C SER A 270 -0.49 -9.34 -0.02
N TRP A 271 0.69 -9.00 -0.57
CA TRP A 271 1.87 -9.87 -0.54
C TRP A 271 2.84 -9.59 0.60
N HIS A 272 2.63 -8.48 1.33
CA HIS A 272 3.51 -8.14 2.43
C HIS A 272 3.37 -9.08 3.61
N ARG A 273 2.17 -9.53 3.97
CA ARG A 273 1.92 -10.44 5.10
C ARG A 273 0.68 -11.30 4.87
N VAL A 274 0.39 -12.23 5.76
CA VAL A 274 -0.75 -13.15 5.59
C VAL A 274 -2.10 -12.51 5.91
N GLU A 275 -2.11 -11.51 6.78
CA GLU A 275 -3.32 -10.79 7.20
C GLU A 275 -3.65 -9.61 6.27
N THR A 276 -2.67 -9.10 5.51
CA THR A 276 -2.88 -7.96 4.62
C THR A 276 -3.88 -8.21 3.50
N PRO A 277 -4.07 -9.45 2.95
CA PRO A 277 -5.21 -9.75 2.09
C PRO A 277 -6.57 -9.35 2.66
N LEU A 278 -6.82 -9.60 3.95
CA LEU A 278 -8.09 -9.22 4.59
C LEU A 278 -8.19 -7.70 4.77
N ILE A 279 -7.09 -7.05 5.17
CA ILE A 279 -7.02 -5.57 5.24
C ILE A 279 -7.33 -4.97 3.87
N THR A 280 -6.73 -5.51 2.81
CA THR A 280 -6.99 -5.08 1.43
C THR A 280 -8.44 -5.30 1.02
N MET A 281 -9.06 -6.43 1.39
CA MET A 281 -10.46 -6.69 1.05
C MET A 281 -11.43 -5.78 1.81
N ILE A 282 -11.17 -5.51 3.09
CA ILE A 282 -11.93 -4.51 3.86
C ILE A 282 -11.82 -3.14 3.16
N PHE A 283 -10.60 -2.74 2.80
CA PHE A 283 -10.33 -1.52 2.06
C PHE A 283 -11.09 -1.47 0.71
N LEU A 284 -10.96 -2.50 -0.13
CA LEU A 284 -11.61 -2.57 -1.45
C LEU A 284 -13.14 -2.56 -1.31
N ALA A 285 -13.71 -3.22 -0.29
CA ALA A 285 -15.14 -3.18 -0.03
C ALA A 285 -15.62 -1.76 0.33
N MET A 286 -14.87 -1.03 1.16
CA MET A 286 -15.18 0.36 1.50
C MET A 286 -15.01 1.32 0.31
N ALA A 287 -14.13 0.98 -0.62
CA ALA A 287 -13.83 1.79 -1.81
C ALA A 287 -14.83 1.55 -2.94
N ILE A 288 -14.99 0.29 -3.35
CA ILE A 288 -15.72 -0.13 -4.56
C ILE A 288 -17.24 -0.05 -4.37
N VAL A 289 -17.76 -0.47 -3.21
CA VAL A 289 -19.22 -0.57 -3.02
C VAL A 289 -19.94 0.79 -3.14
N PRO A 290 -19.46 1.89 -2.51
CA PRO A 290 -20.06 3.22 -2.67
C PRO A 290 -19.60 3.95 -3.94
N SER A 291 -18.66 3.39 -4.70
CA SER A 291 -18.04 4.02 -5.87
C SER A 291 -19.05 4.37 -6.96
N ARG A 292 -18.82 5.51 -7.62
CA ARG A 292 -19.57 5.92 -8.82
C ARG A 292 -18.81 5.66 -10.12
N LEU A 293 -17.62 5.06 -10.04
CA LEU A 293 -16.77 4.78 -11.19
C LEU A 293 -17.34 3.64 -12.07
N PRO A 294 -16.87 3.50 -13.32
CA PRO A 294 -17.34 2.47 -14.23
C PRO A 294 -17.18 1.06 -13.64
N ARG A 295 -18.30 0.35 -13.43
CA ARG A 295 -18.33 -0.98 -12.80
C ARG A 295 -17.48 -2.01 -13.51
N CYS A 296 -17.42 -1.95 -14.84
CA CYS A 296 -16.60 -2.88 -15.63
C CYS A 296 -15.14 -2.87 -15.17
N ILE A 297 -14.56 -1.68 -14.99
CA ILE A 297 -13.15 -1.52 -14.58
C ILE A 297 -12.95 -1.97 -13.13
N LEU A 298 -13.87 -1.58 -12.23
CA LEU A 298 -13.82 -2.00 -10.83
C LEU A 298 -13.90 -3.54 -10.68
N ASN A 299 -14.78 -4.17 -11.47
CA ASN A 299 -15.01 -5.61 -11.42
C ASN A 299 -13.85 -6.41 -11.98
N TRP A 300 -13.29 -5.96 -13.10
CA TRP A 300 -12.08 -6.56 -13.65
C TRP A 300 -10.90 -6.43 -12.69
N GLY A 301 -10.68 -5.25 -12.14
CA GLY A 301 -9.61 -5.02 -11.16
C GLY A 301 -9.78 -5.89 -9.91
N LEU A 302 -11.00 -5.96 -9.36
CA LEU A 302 -11.32 -6.79 -8.20
C LEU A 302 -11.14 -8.29 -8.50
N ALA A 303 -11.60 -8.75 -9.67
CA ALA A 303 -11.48 -10.15 -10.08
C ALA A 303 -10.01 -10.56 -10.21
N ILE A 304 -9.19 -9.74 -10.89
CA ILE A 304 -7.76 -9.99 -11.07
C ILE A 304 -7.06 -10.01 -9.70
N HIS A 305 -7.29 -8.98 -8.87
CA HIS A 305 -6.72 -8.91 -7.53
C HIS A 305 -7.08 -10.13 -6.69
N SER A 306 -8.38 -10.44 -6.58
CA SER A 306 -8.86 -11.55 -5.74
C SER A 306 -8.33 -12.89 -6.23
N SER A 307 -8.28 -13.12 -7.54
CA SER A 307 -7.77 -14.36 -8.11
C SER A 307 -6.29 -14.57 -7.76
N LEU A 308 -5.46 -13.55 -7.92
CA LEU A 308 -4.03 -13.64 -7.60
C LEU A 308 -3.79 -13.86 -6.09
N VAL A 309 -4.57 -13.18 -5.25
CA VAL A 309 -4.53 -13.38 -3.79
C VAL A 309 -4.96 -14.80 -3.40
N LEU A 310 -6.03 -15.32 -4.00
CA LEU A 310 -6.51 -16.68 -3.72
C LEU A 310 -5.53 -17.76 -4.18
N VAL A 311 -4.89 -17.57 -5.34
CA VAL A 311 -3.80 -18.45 -5.81
C VAL A 311 -2.67 -18.47 -4.78
N TRP A 312 -2.23 -17.29 -4.32
CA TRP A 312 -1.19 -17.20 -3.30
C TRP A 312 -1.58 -17.90 -1.98
N LEU A 313 -2.78 -17.66 -1.46
CA LEU A 313 -3.25 -18.30 -0.22
C LEU A 313 -3.38 -19.81 -0.36
N THR A 314 -3.75 -20.31 -1.54
CA THR A 314 -3.82 -21.75 -1.83
C THR A 314 -2.44 -22.39 -1.81
N ILE A 315 -1.45 -21.73 -2.42
CA ILE A 315 -0.05 -22.17 -2.41
C ILE A 315 0.50 -22.18 -0.99
N LEU A 316 0.26 -21.11 -0.24
CA LEU A 316 0.68 -21.01 1.16
C LEU A 316 0.06 -22.10 2.04
N HIS A 317 -1.22 -22.43 1.81
CA HIS A 317 -1.87 -23.56 2.47
C HIS A 317 -1.17 -24.89 2.15
N GLY A 318 -0.87 -25.15 0.87
CA GLY A 318 -0.15 -26.36 0.45
C GLY A 318 1.23 -26.48 1.08
N LEU A 319 2.04 -25.40 1.06
CA LEU A 319 3.37 -25.36 1.67
C LEU A 319 3.32 -25.64 3.18
N ARG A 320 2.29 -25.12 3.87
CA ARG A 320 2.12 -25.34 5.30
C ARG A 320 1.70 -26.77 5.64
N SER A 321 0.85 -27.37 4.80
CA SER A 321 0.36 -28.74 5.00
C SER A 321 1.42 -29.81 4.67
N ALA A 322 2.34 -29.52 3.75
CA ALA A 322 3.40 -30.45 3.36
C ALA A 322 4.62 -30.48 4.29
N GLY A 323 4.76 -29.50 5.20
CA GLY A 323 5.89 -29.46 6.13
C GLY A 323 5.67 -30.38 7.34
N ASP A 324 6.53 -31.39 7.50
CA ASP A 324 6.58 -32.27 8.69
C ASP A 324 7.02 -31.47 9.94
N TYR A 325 6.05 -30.89 10.64
CA TYR A 325 6.29 -29.98 11.77
C TYR A 325 5.73 -30.52 13.09
N HIS A 326 6.39 -31.54 13.64
CA HIS A 326 6.18 -31.96 15.03
C HIS A 326 7.20 -31.36 16.03
N SER A 327 8.24 -30.64 15.58
CA SER A 327 9.42 -30.34 16.42
C SER A 327 9.63 -28.88 16.86
N ILE A 328 8.99 -27.86 16.25
CA ILE A 328 9.18 -26.46 16.68
C ILE A 328 8.04 -26.02 17.61
N ARG A 329 8.09 -26.49 18.86
CA ARG A 329 7.12 -26.21 19.94
C ARG A 329 7.14 -24.78 20.50
N GLY A 330 7.95 -23.87 19.95
CA GLY A 330 8.25 -22.62 20.63
C GLY A 330 7.32 -21.45 20.32
N ILE A 331 7.19 -21.05 19.06
CA ILE A 331 6.74 -19.69 18.74
C ILE A 331 6.03 -19.73 17.37
N LYS A 332 4.78 -19.24 17.32
CA LYS A 332 3.82 -19.14 16.18
C LYS A 332 2.88 -20.34 15.93
N GLN A 333 2.06 -20.70 16.93
CA GLN A 333 0.83 -21.49 16.75
C GLN A 333 -0.32 -20.75 16.02
N VAL A 334 -0.13 -19.48 15.65
CA VAL A 334 -1.26 -18.59 15.31
C VAL A 334 -1.82 -18.78 13.90
N LEU A 335 -1.07 -19.39 12.98
CA LEU A 335 -1.52 -19.59 11.59
C LEU A 335 -1.40 -21.06 11.20
N THR A 336 -2.46 -21.78 11.51
CA THR A 336 -2.70 -23.16 11.06
C THR A 336 -3.11 -23.17 9.57
N PRO A 337 -2.96 -24.29 8.85
CA PRO A 337 -3.54 -24.44 7.51
C PRO A 337 -5.02 -24.03 7.45
N GLN A 338 -5.78 -24.35 8.51
CA GLN A 338 -7.17 -23.95 8.68
C GLN A 338 -7.34 -22.43 8.70
N SER A 339 -6.46 -21.70 9.40
CA SER A 339 -6.49 -20.23 9.42
C SER A 339 -6.25 -19.62 8.05
N ILE A 340 -5.34 -20.21 7.26
CA ILE A 340 -5.10 -19.78 5.87
C ILE A 340 -6.33 -20.06 5.00
N SER A 341 -6.97 -21.22 5.15
CA SER A 341 -8.23 -21.53 4.46
C SER A 341 -9.37 -20.59 4.85
N LEU A 342 -9.46 -20.19 6.13
CA LEU A 342 -10.42 -19.20 6.60
C LEU A 342 -10.16 -17.81 6.00
N ILE A 343 -8.89 -17.41 5.87
CA ILE A 343 -8.52 -16.16 5.18
C ILE A 343 -8.93 -16.23 3.71
N ALA A 344 -8.62 -17.33 3.01
CA ALA A 344 -9.00 -17.53 1.61
C ALA A 344 -10.53 -17.50 1.43
N LEU A 345 -11.28 -18.18 2.31
CA LEU A 345 -12.73 -18.12 2.33
C LEU A 345 -13.22 -16.69 2.57
N GLY A 346 -12.65 -15.97 3.53
CA GLY A 346 -12.98 -14.58 3.82
C GLY A 346 -12.77 -13.67 2.62
N VAL A 347 -11.66 -13.82 1.90
CA VAL A 347 -11.40 -13.08 0.64
C VAL A 347 -12.45 -13.43 -0.41
N ALA A 348 -12.69 -14.71 -0.67
CA ALA A 348 -13.67 -15.15 -1.68
C ALA A 348 -15.09 -14.66 -1.35
N THR A 349 -15.53 -14.77 -0.10
CA THR A 349 -16.82 -14.27 0.36
C THR A 349 -16.90 -12.76 0.23
N ALA A 350 -15.87 -12.01 0.64
CA ALA A 350 -15.84 -10.56 0.50
C ALA A 350 -15.96 -10.14 -0.98
N THR A 351 -15.24 -10.80 -1.89
CA THR A 351 -15.36 -10.54 -3.34
C THR A 351 -16.78 -10.78 -3.85
N LEU A 352 -17.38 -11.91 -3.50
CA LEU A 352 -18.77 -12.23 -3.90
C LEU A 352 -19.77 -11.22 -3.33
N VAL A 353 -19.60 -10.80 -2.08
CA VAL A 353 -20.44 -9.78 -1.45
C VAL A 353 -20.28 -8.43 -2.16
N ILE A 354 -19.05 -8.02 -2.51
CA ILE A 354 -18.83 -6.78 -3.27
C ILE A 354 -19.55 -6.85 -4.62
N PHE A 355 -19.41 -7.96 -5.36
CA PHE A 355 -20.13 -8.15 -6.64
C PHE A 355 -21.65 -8.09 -6.47
N ALA A 356 -22.18 -8.78 -5.46
CA ALA A 356 -23.61 -8.78 -5.18
C ALA A 356 -24.12 -7.37 -4.86
N LEU A 357 -23.41 -6.62 -4.00
CA LEU A 357 -23.80 -5.27 -3.58
C LEU A 357 -23.77 -4.24 -4.72
N GLN A 358 -23.04 -4.51 -5.82
CA GLN A 358 -23.10 -3.67 -7.00
C GLN A 358 -24.41 -3.80 -7.80
N HIS A 359 -25.20 -4.85 -7.57
CA HIS A 359 -26.47 -5.04 -8.28
C HIS A 359 -27.44 -3.86 -8.03
N PRO A 360 -28.24 -3.42 -9.03
CA PRO A 360 -29.18 -2.31 -8.89
C PRO A 360 -30.12 -2.42 -7.67
N ARG A 361 -30.60 -3.63 -7.38
CA ARG A 361 -31.51 -3.91 -6.24
C ARG A 361 -30.95 -3.53 -4.86
N PHE A 362 -29.63 -3.47 -4.70
CA PHE A 362 -28.98 -3.14 -3.43
C PHE A 362 -28.48 -1.69 -3.37
N ALA A 363 -28.99 -0.79 -4.23
CA ALA A 363 -28.55 0.61 -4.28
C ALA A 363 -28.60 1.31 -2.90
N GLY A 364 -29.63 1.04 -2.09
CA GLY A 364 -29.74 1.59 -0.74
C GLY A 364 -28.66 1.09 0.23
N LEU A 365 -28.22 -0.16 0.09
CA LEU A 365 -27.17 -0.73 0.95
C LEU A 365 -25.79 -0.18 0.61
N ARG A 366 -25.54 0.22 -0.64
CA ARG A 366 -24.22 0.68 -1.09
C ARG A 366 -23.72 1.90 -0.31
N THR A 367 -24.61 2.85 -0.02
CA THR A 367 -24.26 4.10 0.67
C THR A 367 -23.94 3.88 2.15
N ILE A 368 -24.51 2.84 2.77
CA ILE A 368 -24.27 2.49 4.17
C ILE A 368 -23.18 1.42 4.34
N THR A 369 -22.75 0.75 3.27
CA THR A 369 -21.79 -0.37 3.35
C THR A 369 -20.49 -0.02 4.10
N PRO A 370 -19.81 1.12 3.85
CA PRO A 370 -18.63 1.47 4.63
C PRO A 370 -18.90 1.58 6.14
N LYS A 371 -20.08 2.11 6.51
CA LYS A 371 -20.52 2.20 7.91
C LYS A 371 -20.84 0.82 8.48
N LEU A 372 -21.49 -0.05 7.70
CA LEU A 372 -21.79 -1.42 8.11
C LEU A 372 -20.51 -2.23 8.35
N ILE A 373 -19.55 -2.21 7.42
CA ILE A 373 -18.26 -2.91 7.58
C ILE A 373 -17.55 -2.44 8.84
N THR A 374 -17.43 -1.11 9.02
CA THR A 374 -16.80 -0.53 10.21
C THR A 374 -17.57 -0.92 11.48
N GLY A 375 -18.89 -0.82 11.45
CA GLY A 375 -19.76 -1.17 12.58
C GLY A 375 -19.65 -2.64 12.97
N VAL A 376 -19.66 -3.56 11.99
CA VAL A 376 -19.49 -5.01 12.22
C VAL A 376 -18.12 -5.30 12.84
N LEU A 377 -17.04 -4.69 12.34
CA LEU A 377 -15.70 -4.85 12.91
C LEU A 377 -15.60 -4.28 14.33
N CYS A 378 -16.22 -3.12 14.60
CA CYS A 378 -16.25 -2.56 15.95
C CYS A 378 -17.10 -3.41 16.90
N VAL A 379 -18.24 -3.92 16.46
CA VAL A 379 -19.12 -4.77 17.27
C VAL A 379 -18.45 -6.13 17.53
N SER A 380 -17.71 -6.70 16.58
CA SER A 380 -17.01 -7.97 16.77
C SER A 380 -15.85 -7.89 17.78
N LEU A 381 -15.37 -6.69 18.12
CA LEU A 381 -14.45 -6.50 19.24
C LEU A 381 -15.09 -6.89 20.58
N VAL A 382 -16.41 -6.71 20.76
CA VAL A 382 -17.10 -7.03 22.02
C VAL A 382 -17.05 -8.53 22.34
N PRO A 383 -17.52 -9.45 21.48
CA PRO A 383 -17.41 -10.89 21.74
C PRO A 383 -15.95 -11.35 21.76
N ALA A 384 -15.06 -10.74 20.98
CA ALA A 384 -13.64 -11.03 21.07
C ALA A 384 -13.07 -10.69 22.47
N PHE A 385 -13.46 -9.53 23.02
CA PHE A 385 -13.10 -9.09 24.36
C PHE A 385 -13.70 -9.98 25.44
N ILE A 386 -14.92 -10.48 25.26
CA ILE A 386 -15.54 -11.44 26.20
C ILE A 386 -14.81 -12.79 26.16
N TRP A 387 -14.51 -13.32 24.96
CA TRP A 387 -13.89 -14.65 24.81
C TRP A 387 -12.42 -14.65 25.27
N LYS A 388 -11.68 -13.59 24.92
CA LYS A 388 -10.22 -13.51 25.09
C LYS A 388 -9.83 -12.34 25.99
N PHE A 389 -10.62 -12.10 27.04
CA PHE A 389 -10.47 -10.96 27.95
C PHE A 389 -9.02 -10.80 28.42
N ASP A 390 -8.40 -11.84 28.98
CA ASP A 390 -7.05 -11.75 29.55
C ASP A 390 -5.99 -11.31 28.53
N LEU A 391 -6.06 -11.84 27.30
CA LEU A 391 -5.12 -11.50 26.23
C LEU A 391 -5.34 -10.06 25.73
N LEU A 392 -6.59 -9.66 25.59
CA LEU A 392 -6.94 -8.32 25.12
C LEU A 392 -6.71 -7.25 26.16
N SER A 393 -6.98 -7.53 27.43
CA SER A 393 -6.69 -6.63 28.53
C SER A 393 -5.18 -6.44 28.69
N GLN A 394 -4.38 -7.51 28.56
CA GLN A 394 -2.92 -7.43 28.55
C GLN A 394 -2.43 -6.64 27.32
N GLY A 395 -2.98 -6.92 26.15
CA GLY A 395 -2.65 -6.21 24.91
C GLY A 395 -2.98 -4.73 24.95
N LEU A 396 -4.17 -4.39 25.44
CA LEU A 396 -4.61 -3.03 25.65
C LEU A 396 -3.73 -2.34 26.70
N MET A 397 -3.44 -2.99 27.83
CA MET A 397 -2.59 -2.42 28.86
C MET A 397 -1.17 -2.20 28.36
N SER A 398 -0.60 -3.14 27.60
CA SER A 398 0.69 -2.98 26.94
C SER A 398 0.68 -1.81 25.96
N THR A 399 -0.38 -1.68 25.15
CA THR A 399 -0.56 -0.57 24.21
C THR A 399 -0.66 0.77 24.95
N LEU A 400 -1.47 0.84 26.01
CA LEU A 400 -1.62 2.03 26.85
C LEU A 400 -0.32 2.40 27.55
N THR A 401 0.44 1.41 28.04
CA THR A 401 1.75 1.63 28.66
C THR A 401 2.75 2.17 27.64
N ASN A 402 2.76 1.63 26.41
CA ASN A 402 3.56 2.17 25.31
C ASN A 402 3.10 3.59 24.94
N MET A 403 1.78 3.86 24.95
CA MET A 403 1.20 5.19 24.74
C MET A 403 1.46 6.17 25.90
N ALA A 404 1.78 5.69 27.10
CA ALA A 404 2.15 6.52 28.24
C ALA A 404 3.68 6.73 28.34
N SER A 405 4.47 5.96 27.59
CA SER A 405 5.93 6.08 27.60
C SER A 405 6.38 7.41 26.98
N LEU A 406 7.36 8.08 27.62
CA LEU A 406 7.86 9.39 27.20
C LEU A 406 8.51 9.40 25.81
N SER A 407 8.84 8.25 25.25
CA SER A 407 9.53 8.15 23.96
C SER A 407 8.59 8.09 22.75
N TRP A 408 7.36 7.56 22.90
CA TRP A 408 6.45 7.27 21.77
C TRP A 408 5.01 7.70 22.05
N GLY A 409 4.68 7.86 23.32
CA GLY A 409 3.32 8.01 23.78
C GLY A 409 2.61 9.25 23.27
N GLY A 410 3.32 10.39 23.30
CA GLY A 410 2.79 11.66 22.81
C GLY A 410 2.41 11.62 21.33
N VAL A 411 3.13 10.87 20.49
CA VAL A 411 2.81 10.72 19.06
C VAL A 411 1.48 9.99 18.92
N TRP A 412 1.32 8.84 19.57
CA TRP A 412 0.07 8.09 19.51
C TRP A 412 -1.13 8.86 20.05
N CYS A 413 -0.96 9.56 21.18
CA CYS A 413 -2.00 10.44 21.72
C CYS A 413 -2.37 11.57 20.74
N ALA A 414 -1.38 12.21 20.11
CA ALA A 414 -1.61 13.24 19.11
C ALA A 414 -2.35 12.67 17.88
N PHE A 415 -1.94 11.50 17.38
CA PHE A 415 -2.62 10.82 16.30
C PHE A 415 -4.07 10.51 16.65
N LEU A 416 -4.33 9.91 17.82
CA LEU A 416 -5.69 9.61 18.30
C LEU A 416 -6.55 10.88 18.43
N ALA A 417 -6.01 11.93 19.05
CA ALA A 417 -6.70 13.21 19.19
C ALA A 417 -7.05 13.80 17.82
N LEU A 418 -6.09 13.82 16.88
CA LEU A 418 -6.28 14.40 15.56
C LEU A 418 -7.34 13.66 14.73
N GLY A 419 -7.45 12.32 14.83
CA GLY A 419 -8.51 11.62 14.12
C GLY A 419 -9.83 11.53 14.86
N LEU A 420 -9.85 11.62 16.19
CA LEU A 420 -11.10 11.90 16.89
C LEU A 420 -11.66 13.24 16.39
N MET A 421 -10.81 14.27 16.28
CA MET A 421 -11.19 15.54 15.69
C MET A 421 -11.55 15.43 14.20
N SER A 422 -10.87 14.59 13.41
CA SER A 422 -11.20 14.41 11.99
C SER A 422 -12.56 13.76 11.74
N VAL A 423 -13.05 12.94 12.69
CA VAL A 423 -14.41 12.40 12.67
C VAL A 423 -15.46 13.50 12.87
N LEU A 424 -15.13 14.52 13.66
CA LEU A 424 -16.01 15.67 13.97
C LEU A 424 -16.02 16.73 12.86
N LEU A 425 -14.97 16.80 12.05
CA LEU A 425 -14.85 17.77 10.96
C LEU A 425 -15.62 17.36 9.70
N ARG A 426 -15.85 18.34 8.82
CA ARG A 426 -16.45 18.11 7.51
C ARG A 426 -15.53 17.22 6.69
N ARG A 427 -16.13 16.16 6.14
CA ARG A 427 -15.41 15.14 5.40
C ARG A 427 -15.29 15.53 3.93
N PRO A 428 -14.14 15.29 3.28
CA PRO A 428 -14.04 15.43 1.84
C PRO A 428 -15.05 14.48 1.14
N PRO A 429 -15.50 14.79 -0.07
CA PRO A 429 -16.33 13.91 -0.87
C PRO A 429 -15.57 12.61 -1.13
N HIS A 430 -16.32 11.51 -1.16
CA HIS A 430 -15.77 10.16 -1.35
C HIS A 430 -14.68 9.76 -0.33
N SER A 431 -14.55 10.48 0.79
CA SER A 431 -13.54 10.22 1.81
C SER A 431 -13.88 9.08 2.76
N ALA A 432 -14.91 8.26 2.47
CA ALA A 432 -15.22 7.10 3.31
C ALA A 432 -13.98 6.18 3.47
N ILE A 433 -13.22 6.03 2.39
CA ILE A 433 -11.97 5.26 2.37
C ILE A 433 -10.85 5.89 3.23
N LEU A 434 -10.78 7.21 3.28
CA LEU A 434 -9.78 7.96 4.06
C LEU A 434 -10.20 8.12 5.53
N SER A 435 -11.49 8.27 5.80
CA SER A 435 -12.02 8.53 7.15
C SER A 435 -12.35 7.25 7.91
N LEU A 436 -13.02 6.29 7.27
CA LEU A 436 -13.40 5.02 7.91
C LEU A 436 -12.36 3.92 7.69
N GLY A 437 -11.58 4.00 6.60
CA GLY A 437 -10.56 3.00 6.28
C GLY A 437 -9.54 2.78 7.40
N PRO A 438 -8.87 3.85 7.90
CA PRO A 438 -7.95 3.72 9.03
C PRO A 438 -8.61 3.14 10.29
N VAL A 439 -9.87 3.50 10.56
CA VAL A 439 -10.63 3.01 11.73
C VAL A 439 -10.94 1.51 11.59
N ALA A 440 -11.41 1.08 10.42
CA ALA A 440 -11.69 -0.33 10.15
C ALA A 440 -10.41 -1.17 10.19
N THR A 441 -9.31 -0.67 9.64
CA THR A 441 -8.00 -1.33 9.71
C THR A 441 -7.49 -1.39 11.14
N LEU A 442 -7.65 -0.33 11.94
CA LEU A 442 -7.31 -0.36 13.37
C LEU A 442 -8.14 -1.39 14.13
N ALA A 443 -9.46 -1.39 13.96
CA ALA A 443 -10.35 -2.37 14.58
C ALA A 443 -9.95 -3.81 14.20
N PHE A 444 -9.59 -4.04 12.94
CA PHE A 444 -9.10 -5.33 12.48
C PHE A 444 -7.75 -5.71 13.11
N ILE A 445 -6.79 -4.79 13.21
CA ILE A 445 -5.51 -5.02 13.90
C ILE A 445 -5.78 -5.37 15.37
N LEU A 446 -6.71 -4.67 16.04
CA LEU A 446 -7.12 -4.96 17.42
C LEU A 446 -7.80 -6.33 17.58
N LEU A 447 -8.51 -6.82 16.55
CA LEU A 447 -9.05 -8.18 16.52
C LEU A 447 -7.96 -9.24 16.33
N LEU A 448 -6.96 -8.99 15.49
CA LEU A 448 -5.81 -9.91 15.35
C LEU A 448 -4.98 -9.97 16.62
N ALA A 449 -4.89 -8.84 17.31
CA ALA A 449 -4.29 -8.66 18.60
C ALA A 449 -4.81 -9.62 19.69
N THR A 450 -6.05 -10.08 19.56
CA THR A 450 -6.68 -11.05 20.47
C THR A 450 -5.98 -12.42 20.51
N GLN A 451 -5.10 -12.71 19.53
CA GLN A 451 -4.51 -14.02 19.31
C GLN A 451 -3.11 -14.18 19.92
N GLN A 452 -2.47 -13.11 20.43
CA GLN A 452 -1.09 -13.16 20.94
C GLN A 452 -0.90 -12.29 22.20
N HIS A 453 0.00 -12.70 23.09
CA HIS A 453 0.43 -11.85 24.21
C HIS A 453 1.30 -10.71 23.67
N PHE A 454 0.83 -9.47 23.78
CA PHE A 454 1.66 -8.32 23.46
C PHE A 454 2.61 -7.98 24.58
N ARG A 455 3.86 -7.74 24.20
CA ARG A 455 4.90 -7.29 25.10
C ARG A 455 4.94 -5.76 25.09
N VAL A 456 5.30 -5.18 26.23
CA VAL A 456 5.68 -3.76 26.34
C VAL A 456 7.07 -3.60 25.72
N SER A 457 7.14 -3.65 24.39
CA SER A 457 8.39 -3.48 23.65
C SER A 457 8.10 -3.06 22.22
N TRP A 458 9.03 -2.32 21.61
CA TRP A 458 9.04 -2.03 20.18
C TRP A 458 9.14 -3.30 19.32
N ALA A 459 9.83 -4.33 19.80
CA ALA A 459 9.96 -5.60 19.07
C ALA A 459 8.62 -6.35 18.95
N ASP A 460 7.59 -5.86 19.63
CA ASP A 460 6.27 -6.42 19.58
C ASP A 460 5.62 -6.24 18.20
N SER A 461 4.98 -7.30 17.70
CA SER A 461 4.36 -7.32 16.38
C SER A 461 3.16 -6.38 16.28
N GLY A 462 2.38 -6.18 17.34
CA GLY A 462 1.17 -5.36 17.33
C GLY A 462 1.48 -3.88 17.18
N ASN A 463 2.44 -3.39 17.97
CA ASN A 463 2.92 -2.01 17.86
C ASN A 463 3.43 -1.70 16.44
N ARG A 464 4.05 -2.68 15.78
CA ARG A 464 4.55 -2.53 14.41
C ARG A 464 3.44 -2.60 13.37
N MET A 465 2.36 -3.34 13.60
CA MET A 465 1.19 -3.35 12.71
C MET A 465 0.46 -2.00 12.70
N LEU A 466 0.46 -1.27 13.83
CA LEU A 466 -0.12 0.07 13.87
C LEU A 466 0.58 1.05 12.90
N THR A 467 1.82 0.77 12.47
CA THR A 467 2.51 1.59 11.47
C THR A 467 1.90 1.57 10.09
N TYR A 468 1.05 0.57 9.78
CA TYR A 468 0.33 0.52 8.51
C TYR A 468 -0.55 1.76 8.33
N LEU A 469 -1.05 2.26 9.46
CA LEU A 469 -2.03 3.32 9.49
C LEU A 469 -1.41 4.70 9.35
N ILE A 470 -0.16 4.89 9.79
CA ILE A 470 0.44 6.23 9.89
C ILE A 470 0.40 6.98 8.56
N PRO A 471 0.85 6.42 7.43
CA PRO A 471 0.85 7.16 6.17
C PRO A 471 -0.58 7.50 5.70
N THR A 472 -1.49 6.53 5.68
CA THR A 472 -2.87 6.71 5.21
C THR A 472 -3.68 7.64 6.13
N TYR A 473 -3.52 7.49 7.44
CA TYR A 473 -4.21 8.32 8.42
C TYR A 473 -3.72 9.77 8.33
N SER A 474 -2.41 9.99 8.25
CA SER A 474 -1.88 11.35 8.13
C SER A 474 -2.30 12.03 6.83
N PHE A 475 -2.37 11.28 5.72
CA PHE A 475 -2.93 11.77 4.47
C PHE A 475 -4.41 12.14 4.63
N SER A 476 -5.16 11.33 5.36
CA SER A 476 -6.59 11.57 5.63
C SER A 476 -6.79 12.83 6.47
N LEU A 477 -5.96 13.05 7.51
CA LEU A 477 -5.95 14.29 8.29
C LEU A 477 -5.62 15.48 7.39
N LEU A 478 -4.56 15.41 6.58
CA LEU A 478 -4.20 16.46 5.63
C LEU A 478 -5.38 16.84 4.72
N MET A 479 -6.12 15.86 4.20
CA MET A 479 -7.28 16.14 3.34
C MET A 479 -8.42 16.79 4.11
N VAL A 480 -8.75 16.29 5.31
CA VAL A 480 -9.84 16.84 6.14
C VAL A 480 -9.53 18.27 6.59
N TYR A 481 -8.37 18.50 7.20
CA TYR A 481 -7.99 19.82 7.69
C TYR A 481 -7.65 20.78 6.54
N GLY A 482 -6.98 20.30 5.50
CA GLY A 482 -6.61 21.13 4.36
C GLY A 482 -7.82 21.65 3.60
N TRP A 483 -8.85 20.84 3.41
CA TRP A 483 -10.09 21.29 2.78
C TRP A 483 -10.81 22.36 3.60
N GLU A 484 -10.88 22.17 4.91
CA GLU A 484 -11.53 23.13 5.81
C GLU A 484 -10.74 24.45 5.88
N LEU A 485 -9.43 24.38 6.11
CA LEU A 485 -8.56 25.56 6.24
C LEU A 485 -8.48 26.38 4.96
N LEU A 486 -8.48 25.72 3.80
CA LEU A 486 -8.43 26.38 2.50
C LEU A 486 -9.81 26.83 2.02
N GLY A 487 -10.88 26.55 2.77
CA GLY A 487 -12.24 26.89 2.40
C GLY A 487 -12.67 26.26 1.07
N ILE A 488 -12.15 25.06 0.76
CA ILE A 488 -12.46 24.34 -0.48
C ILE A 488 -13.92 23.87 -0.36
N ARG A 489 -14.84 24.66 -0.89
CA ARG A 489 -16.24 24.28 -0.98
C ARG A 489 -16.33 23.14 -1.99
N ALA A 490 -16.89 22.01 -1.56
CA ALA A 490 -17.39 20.99 -2.47
C ALA A 490 -18.58 21.60 -3.22
N GLU A 491 -18.33 22.50 -4.17
CA GLU A 491 -19.37 22.85 -5.12
C GLU A 491 -19.73 21.55 -5.84
N PRO A 492 -21.00 21.12 -5.79
CA PRO A 492 -21.46 20.21 -6.80
C PRO A 492 -21.25 20.99 -8.09
N ARG A 493 -20.24 20.59 -8.90
CA ARG A 493 -20.30 20.88 -10.32
C ARG A 493 -21.61 20.26 -10.76
N ALA A 494 -22.66 21.08 -10.77
CA ALA A 494 -23.89 20.79 -11.44
C ALA A 494 -23.45 20.36 -12.83
N ASP A 495 -23.85 19.16 -13.23
CA ASP A 495 -23.58 18.65 -14.55
C ASP A 495 -24.12 19.70 -15.53
N ALA A 496 -23.24 20.56 -16.06
CA ALA A 496 -23.57 21.57 -17.07
C ALA A 496 -24.11 20.91 -18.37
N SER A 497 -24.12 19.58 -18.43
CA SER A 497 -24.78 18.78 -19.44
C SER A 497 -26.30 18.61 -19.25
N VAL A 498 -26.87 19.00 -18.09
CA VAL A 498 -28.34 19.01 -17.89
C VAL A 498 -28.97 20.30 -18.41
N GLU A 499 -28.27 21.45 -18.33
CA GLU A 499 -28.78 22.72 -18.88
C GLU A 499 -28.81 22.75 -20.41
N HIS A 500 -27.99 21.95 -21.11
CA HIS A 500 -28.06 21.87 -22.57
C HIS A 500 -29.15 20.93 -23.12
N ARG A 501 -29.82 20.13 -22.29
CA ARG A 501 -30.97 19.32 -22.75
C ARG A 501 -32.32 20.03 -22.63
N HIS A 502 -32.39 21.16 -21.94
CA HIS A 502 -33.62 21.96 -21.83
C HIS A 502 -33.60 23.26 -22.64
N ALA A 503 -32.52 23.57 -23.35
CA ALA A 503 -32.42 24.73 -24.24
C ALA A 503 -32.77 24.43 -25.72
N THR A 504 -33.15 23.19 -26.05
CA THR A 504 -33.63 22.79 -27.38
C THR A 504 -34.97 22.08 -27.27
N HIS A 505 -36.02 22.84 -26.96
CA HIS A 505 -37.40 22.46 -27.21
C HIS A 505 -38.21 23.68 -27.62
#